data_AF-A0A928SEY0-F1
#
_entry.id   AF-A0A928SEY0-F1
#
_cell.length_a   1.000
_cell.length_b   1.000
_cell.length_c   1.000
_cell.angle_alpha   90.00
_cell.angle_beta   90.00
_cell.angle_gamma   90.00
#
_symmetry.space_group_name_H-M   'P 1'
#
loop_
_entity.id
_entity.type
_entity.pdbx_description
1 polymer ?
#
loop_
_entity_poly.entity_id
_entity_poly.type
_entity_poly.pdbx_seq_one_letter_code
_entity_poly.pdbx_strand_id
1 'polypeptide(L)'
;MELVKVNFTYLSIVLSLFIGLILGIVLQKYYWIGRILKILGLRMQTATQLHKIHNPALRQPNEVMDESKLRMAQARQVSRINRSEYGRVVHIYGDSIARGWGFGIFEYKNHLNRIQDIAQMLLRDNGVSEQELFFRFAWSQDVKRISQELSSGMIRDGDIIVFEDAGPHEDNVEQRRERFLTIEEAVKGSGREVSLILTTMFDYWPTPPYYNSEYDALIGDSGMTMNQVVLEIAADGYPSVLDWNKQMDQAVEALRLFGVSPMHRDGVHPNIFGNFLLATSLLNHIGIPISNYESVKQEFKKLTPASYSQLQWARPLSEARLERVLQTLFEIGNSG
;
A
#
# COMPACT_ATOMS: atom_id res chain seq x y z
N MET A 1 28.80 59.14 -14.15
CA MET A 1 27.67 58.41 -13.54
C MET A 1 28.24 57.50 -12.47
N GLU A 2 28.22 57.93 -11.21
CA GLU A 2 28.58 57.07 -10.08
C GLU A 2 27.43 56.09 -9.84
N LEU A 3 27.71 54.79 -9.99
CA LEU A 3 26.78 53.74 -9.61
C LEU A 3 26.67 53.71 -8.08
N VAL A 4 25.49 54.07 -7.58
CA VAL A 4 25.10 53.88 -6.18
C VAL A 4 25.19 52.39 -5.85
N LYS A 5 26.22 52.00 -5.09
CA LYS A 5 26.32 50.66 -4.51
C LYS A 5 25.22 50.50 -3.48
N VAL A 6 24.10 49.92 -3.88
CA VAL A 6 23.04 49.51 -2.95
C VAL A 6 23.61 48.43 -2.03
N ASN A 7 23.63 48.71 -0.74
CA ASN A 7 24.12 47.78 0.28
C ASN A 7 23.10 46.65 0.43
N PHE A 8 23.35 45.51 -0.24
CA PHE A 8 22.48 44.34 -0.26
C PHE A 8 22.12 43.82 1.15
N THR A 9 22.99 44.02 2.13
CA THR A 9 22.74 43.68 3.53
C THR A 9 21.58 44.49 4.12
N TYR A 10 21.45 45.75 3.74
CA TYR A 10 20.36 46.60 4.22
C TYR A 10 19.02 46.18 3.61
N LEU A 11 19.03 45.81 2.33
CA LEU A 11 17.84 45.33 1.63
C LEU A 11 17.34 43.99 2.19
N SER A 12 18.24 43.07 2.55
CA SER A 12 17.85 41.78 3.14
C SER A 12 17.25 41.94 4.53
N ILE A 13 17.77 42.85 5.36
CA ILE A 13 17.22 43.14 6.70
C ILE A 13 15.81 43.72 6.60
N VAL A 14 15.60 44.69 5.69
CA VAL A 14 14.29 45.31 5.48
C VAL A 14 13.27 44.26 4.98
N LEU A 15 13.68 43.38 4.06
CA LEU A 15 12.81 42.32 3.55
C LEU A 15 12.40 41.32 4.63
N SER A 16 13.34 40.88 5.48
CA SER A 16 13.06 39.95 6.58
C SER A 16 12.11 40.54 7.62
N LEU A 17 12.26 41.82 7.96
CA LEU A 17 11.34 42.51 8.86
C LEU A 17 9.93 42.63 8.26
N PHE A 18 9.84 42.90 6.95
CA PHE A 18 8.57 43.00 6.25
C PHE A 18 7.83 41.64 6.20
N ILE A 19 8.54 40.55 5.93
CA ILE A 19 7.98 39.19 5.95
C ILE A 19 7.49 38.81 7.35
N GLY A 20 8.30 39.09 8.39
CA GLY A 20 7.91 38.84 9.78
C GLY A 20 6.65 39.60 10.20
N LEU A 21 6.53 40.87 9.78
CA LEU A 21 5.34 41.69 10.04
C LEU A 21 4.09 41.12 9.35
N ILE A 22 4.19 40.70 8.08
CA ILE A 22 3.07 40.07 7.35
C ILE A 22 2.64 38.77 8.03
N LEU A 23 3.58 37.91 8.40
CA LEU A 23 3.29 36.66 9.12
C LEU A 23 2.63 36.92 10.47
N GLY A 24 3.11 37.92 11.21
CA GLY A 24 2.51 38.34 12.48
C GLY A 24 1.04 38.78 12.34
N ILE A 25 0.74 39.60 11.33
CA ILE A 25 -0.63 40.06 11.04
C ILE A 25 -1.54 38.89 10.65
N VAL A 26 -1.05 37.97 9.82
CA VAL A 26 -1.80 36.78 9.38
C VAL A 26 -2.11 35.87 10.56
N LEU A 27 -1.10 35.55 11.40
CA LEU A 27 -1.28 34.72 12.58
C LEU A 27 -2.21 35.36 13.62
N GLN A 28 -2.10 36.67 13.83
CA GLN A 28 -2.99 37.41 14.73
C GLN A 28 -4.44 37.39 14.23
N LYS A 29 -4.66 37.50 12.91
CA LYS A 29 -5.99 37.35 12.29
C LYS A 29 -6.58 35.95 12.54
N TYR A 30 -5.80 34.90 12.36
CA TYR A 30 -6.25 33.52 12.63
C TYR A 30 -6.53 33.28 14.12
N TYR A 31 -5.73 33.86 15.02
CA TYR A 31 -5.95 33.79 16.47
C TYR A 31 -7.29 34.43 16.87
N TRP A 32 -7.61 35.61 16.32
CA TRP A 32 -8.88 36.29 16.59
C TRP A 32 -10.08 35.54 16.00
N ILE A 33 -9.95 34.96 14.80
CA ILE A 33 -10.98 34.09 14.22
C ILE A 33 -11.25 32.90 15.15
N GLY A 34 -10.20 32.25 15.67
CA GLY A 34 -10.33 31.16 16.63
C GLY A 34 -11.05 31.57 17.93
N ARG A 35 -10.77 32.75 18.48
CA ARG A 35 -11.48 33.26 19.67
C ARG A 35 -12.93 33.63 19.40
N ILE A 36 -13.23 34.26 18.26
CA ILE A 36 -14.61 34.63 17.88
C ILE A 36 -15.46 33.36 17.70
N LEU A 37 -14.93 32.34 17.03
CA LEU A 37 -15.62 31.04 16.87
C LEU A 37 -15.89 30.37 18.23
N LYS A 38 -14.95 30.48 19.18
CA LYS A 38 -15.11 29.96 20.55
C LYS A 38 -16.15 30.73 21.36
N ILE A 39 -16.22 32.05 21.23
CA ILE A 39 -17.21 32.91 21.93
C ILE A 39 -18.62 32.69 21.37
N LEU A 40 -18.75 32.49 20.06
CA LEU A 40 -20.04 32.25 19.42
C LEU A 40 -20.63 30.84 19.68
N GLY A 41 -20.00 30.02 20.52
CA GLY A 41 -20.45 28.65 20.81
C GLY A 41 -20.39 27.71 19.59
N LEU A 42 -19.79 28.17 18.49
CA LEU A 42 -19.50 27.39 17.31
C LEU A 42 -18.31 26.48 17.64
N ARG A 43 -18.59 25.37 18.35
CA ARG A 43 -17.72 24.20 18.27
C ARG A 43 -17.57 23.92 16.77
N MET A 44 -16.35 23.88 16.26
CA MET A 44 -16.09 23.21 14.98
C MET A 44 -16.51 21.75 15.16
N GLN A 45 -17.80 21.48 14.96
CA GLN A 45 -18.20 20.24 14.34
C GLN A 45 -17.46 20.27 13.01
N THR A 46 -16.42 19.46 12.98
CA THR A 46 -15.52 19.23 11.85
C THR A 46 -16.32 19.13 10.55
N ALA A 47 -15.69 19.59 9.46
CA ALA A 47 -16.23 19.60 8.09
C ALA A 47 -16.83 18.27 7.59
N THR A 48 -16.74 17.20 8.39
CA THR A 48 -17.39 15.91 8.21
C THR A 48 -18.92 15.96 8.23
N GLN A 49 -19.56 16.90 8.95
CA GLN A 49 -21.05 16.95 8.97
C GLN A 49 -21.65 17.78 7.82
N LEU A 50 -20.96 18.80 7.32
CA LEU A 50 -21.45 19.62 6.19
C LEU A 50 -21.27 18.96 4.82
N HIS A 51 -20.41 17.94 4.70
CA HIS A 51 -20.31 17.15 3.46
C HIS A 51 -21.46 16.13 3.28
N LYS A 52 -22.35 15.97 4.27
CA LYS A 52 -23.55 15.14 4.14
C LYS A 52 -24.72 15.84 3.45
N ILE A 53 -24.58 17.11 3.08
CA ILE A 53 -25.65 17.86 2.41
C ILE A 53 -25.20 18.22 0.99
N HIS A 54 -25.78 17.53 0.01
CA HIS A 54 -25.73 17.77 -1.43
C HIS A 54 -24.44 17.40 -2.18
N ASN A 55 -24.20 16.09 -2.34
CA ASN A 55 -23.59 15.59 -3.57
C ASN A 55 -24.29 14.28 -4.03
N PRO A 56 -25.27 14.32 -4.94
CA PRO A 56 -25.99 13.13 -5.39
C PRO A 56 -25.12 12.15 -6.21
N ALA A 57 -23.88 12.51 -6.57
CA ALA A 57 -22.96 11.66 -7.34
C ALA A 57 -22.11 10.69 -6.48
N LEU A 58 -22.20 10.74 -5.15
CA LEU A 58 -21.48 9.86 -4.23
C LEU A 58 -22.42 9.08 -3.30
N ARG A 59 -23.62 8.73 -3.78
CA ARG A 59 -24.32 7.57 -3.21
C ARG A 59 -23.57 6.32 -3.64
N GLN A 60 -22.57 5.93 -2.86
CA GLN A 60 -22.20 4.52 -2.85
C GLN A 60 -23.48 3.76 -2.46
N PRO A 61 -23.90 2.75 -3.25
CA PRO A 61 -25.04 1.94 -2.84
C PRO A 61 -24.69 1.33 -1.49
N ASN A 62 -25.50 1.63 -0.47
CA ASN A 62 -25.52 0.92 0.81
C ASN A 62 -26.05 -0.51 0.63
N GLU A 63 -25.62 -1.22 -0.40
CA GLU A 63 -25.51 -2.67 -0.26
C GLU A 63 -24.27 -2.89 0.58
N VAL A 64 -24.47 -2.93 1.89
CA VAL A 64 -23.59 -3.69 2.79
C VAL A 64 -23.68 -5.13 2.28
N MET A 65 -22.88 -5.40 1.26
CA MET A 65 -22.71 -6.70 0.69
C MET A 65 -22.20 -7.56 1.83
N ASP A 66 -23.00 -8.56 2.19
CA ASP A 66 -22.74 -9.46 3.29
C ASP A 66 -21.33 -10.05 3.14
N GLU A 67 -20.36 -9.48 3.86
CA GLU A 67 -18.96 -9.88 3.78
C GLU A 67 -18.80 -11.38 4.01
N SER A 68 -19.71 -11.99 4.78
CA SER A 68 -19.73 -13.42 4.99
C SER A 68 -19.97 -14.21 3.70
N LYS A 69 -20.85 -13.75 2.80
CA LYS A 69 -21.12 -14.41 1.51
C LYS A 69 -19.94 -14.29 0.56
N LEU A 70 -19.28 -13.14 0.54
CA LEU A 70 -18.09 -12.98 -0.30
C LEU A 70 -16.90 -13.77 0.24
N ARG A 71 -16.71 -13.77 1.57
CA ARG A 71 -15.76 -14.65 2.29
C ARG A 71 -16.00 -16.11 1.92
N MET A 72 -17.26 -16.56 1.91
CA MET A 72 -17.62 -17.93 1.52
C MET A 72 -17.38 -18.22 0.04
N ALA A 73 -17.66 -17.29 -0.86
CA ALA A 73 -17.43 -17.47 -2.29
C ALA A 73 -15.93 -17.55 -2.63
N GLN A 74 -15.11 -16.71 -1.99
CA GLN A 74 -13.65 -16.73 -2.17
C GLN A 74 -13.01 -17.94 -1.47
N ALA A 75 -13.46 -18.30 -0.26
CA ALA A 75 -13.03 -19.54 0.40
C ALA A 75 -13.34 -20.77 -0.46
N ARG A 76 -14.48 -20.79 -1.16
CA ARG A 76 -14.84 -21.84 -2.13
C ARG A 76 -13.98 -21.82 -3.40
N GLN A 77 -13.46 -20.66 -3.81
CA GLN A 77 -12.54 -20.57 -4.94
C GLN A 77 -11.14 -21.07 -4.54
N VAL A 78 -10.71 -20.75 -3.32
CA VAL A 78 -9.46 -21.23 -2.72
C VAL A 78 -9.48 -22.74 -2.45
N SER A 79 -10.62 -23.31 -2.06
CA SER A 79 -10.78 -24.76 -1.84
C SER A 79 -10.84 -25.60 -3.14
N ARG A 80 -10.76 -24.96 -4.31
CA ARG A 80 -10.78 -25.63 -5.63
C ARG A 80 -9.41 -25.70 -6.29
N ILE A 81 -8.39 -25.10 -5.70
CA ILE A 81 -7.01 -25.21 -6.22
C ILE A 81 -6.56 -26.63 -5.93
N ASN A 82 -6.43 -27.43 -6.99
CA ASN A 82 -5.79 -28.71 -6.90
C ASN A 82 -4.28 -28.48 -6.75
N ARG A 83 -3.79 -28.42 -5.50
CA ARG A 83 -2.37 -28.16 -5.18
C ARG A 83 -1.40 -29.10 -5.91
N SER A 84 -1.84 -30.27 -6.37
CA SER A 84 -1.02 -31.20 -7.18
C SER A 84 -0.71 -30.72 -8.60
N GLU A 85 -1.40 -29.70 -9.12
CA GLU A 85 -1.18 -29.15 -10.47
C GLU A 85 -0.03 -28.12 -10.53
N TYR A 86 0.50 -27.72 -9.38
CA TYR A 86 1.47 -26.63 -9.27
C TYR A 86 2.72 -27.13 -8.53
N GLY A 87 3.89 -26.67 -8.97
CA GLY A 87 5.17 -26.86 -8.32
C GLY A 87 5.25 -26.05 -7.04
N ARG A 88 5.88 -24.87 -7.12
CA ARG A 88 5.99 -23.93 -6.01
C ARG A 88 4.80 -22.98 -5.98
N VAL A 89 4.30 -22.69 -4.78
CA VAL A 89 3.20 -21.73 -4.57
C VAL A 89 3.65 -20.61 -3.65
N VAL A 90 3.35 -19.38 -4.05
CA VAL A 90 3.43 -18.20 -3.17
C VAL A 90 2.06 -17.97 -2.55
N HIS A 91 1.97 -18.18 -1.24
CA HIS A 91 0.75 -17.98 -0.45
C HIS A 91 0.80 -16.59 0.17
N ILE A 92 -0.03 -15.69 -0.35
CA ILE A 92 -0.16 -14.32 0.18
C ILE A 92 -1.28 -14.30 1.20
N TYR A 93 -0.92 -14.09 2.46
CA TYR A 93 -1.82 -13.81 3.59
C TYR A 93 -1.85 -12.31 3.80
N GLY A 94 -3.04 -11.75 3.97
CA GLY A 94 -3.23 -10.31 4.00
C GLY A 94 -4.70 -9.89 3.96
N ASP A 95 -4.90 -8.58 3.83
CA ASP A 95 -6.20 -7.92 3.98
C ASP A 95 -6.75 -7.38 2.64
N SER A 96 -7.41 -6.21 2.66
CA SER A 96 -7.89 -5.51 1.47
C SER A 96 -6.80 -5.19 0.45
N ILE A 97 -5.55 -4.98 0.88
CA ILE A 97 -4.43 -4.74 -0.04
C ILE A 97 -4.19 -5.99 -0.89
N ALA A 98 -3.91 -7.13 -0.26
CA ALA A 98 -3.66 -8.38 -0.97
C ALA A 98 -4.91 -8.95 -1.70
N ARG A 99 -6.12 -8.62 -1.26
CA ARG A 99 -7.37 -8.96 -1.99
C ARG A 99 -7.52 -8.19 -3.30
N GLY A 100 -6.88 -7.04 -3.38
CA GLY A 100 -6.86 -6.17 -4.55
C GLY A 100 -7.91 -5.08 -4.52
N TRP A 101 -7.61 -4.02 -3.77
CA TRP A 101 -8.32 -2.75 -3.81
C TRP A 101 -7.75 -1.80 -4.89
N GLY A 102 -7.06 -2.31 -5.92
CA GLY A 102 -6.33 -1.52 -6.90
C GLY A 102 -7.16 -0.46 -7.65
N PHE A 103 -8.46 -0.72 -7.87
CA PHE A 103 -9.42 0.24 -8.44
C PHE A 103 -10.34 0.91 -7.41
N GLY A 104 -10.11 0.71 -6.11
CA GLY A 104 -10.99 1.16 -5.04
C GLY A 104 -12.26 0.30 -4.88
N ILE A 105 -12.28 -0.86 -5.53
CA ILE A 105 -13.37 -1.83 -5.49
C ILE A 105 -12.83 -3.23 -5.80
N PHE A 106 -13.28 -4.25 -5.07
CA PHE A 106 -12.76 -5.62 -5.20
C PHE A 106 -13.32 -6.37 -6.41
N GLU A 107 -14.52 -5.98 -6.85
CA GLU A 107 -15.28 -6.63 -7.91
C GLU A 107 -14.83 -6.18 -9.30
N TYR A 108 -13.90 -5.23 -9.40
CA TYR A 108 -13.38 -4.79 -10.68
C TYR A 108 -12.63 -5.94 -11.36
N LYS A 109 -13.17 -6.41 -12.49
CA LYS A 109 -12.60 -7.52 -13.26
C LYS A 109 -11.48 -7.03 -14.16
N ASN A 110 -10.32 -6.73 -13.57
CA ASN A 110 -9.10 -6.41 -14.30
C ASN A 110 -7.89 -6.99 -13.55
N HIS A 111 -6.91 -7.52 -14.29
CA HIS A 111 -5.73 -8.16 -13.73
C HIS A 111 -4.83 -7.20 -12.94
N LEU A 112 -4.91 -5.90 -13.20
CA LEU A 112 -4.16 -4.88 -12.45
C LEU A 112 -4.72 -4.65 -11.03
N ASN A 113 -5.89 -5.23 -10.72
CA ASN A 113 -6.54 -5.00 -9.44
C ASN A 113 -5.80 -5.67 -8.28
N ARG A 114 -5.00 -6.72 -8.53
CA ARG A 114 -4.38 -7.55 -7.49
C ARG A 114 -2.90 -7.82 -7.74
N ILE A 115 -2.11 -7.87 -6.68
CA ILE A 115 -0.65 -8.12 -6.73
C ILE A 115 -0.34 -9.47 -7.39
N GLN A 116 -1.04 -10.53 -6.98
CA GLN A 116 -0.91 -11.89 -7.51
C GLN A 116 -1.23 -12.00 -9.01
N ASP A 117 -2.23 -11.26 -9.49
CA ASP A 117 -2.64 -11.32 -10.88
C ASP A 117 -1.59 -10.64 -11.77
N ILE A 118 -1.03 -9.50 -11.31
CA ILE A 118 0.10 -8.83 -11.96
C ILE A 118 1.35 -9.71 -11.92
N ALA A 119 1.67 -10.30 -10.76
CA ALA A 119 2.84 -11.18 -10.63
C ALA A 119 2.75 -12.36 -11.61
N GLN A 120 1.57 -12.97 -11.75
CA GLN A 120 1.37 -14.05 -12.72
C GLN A 120 1.52 -13.58 -14.18
N MET A 121 1.11 -12.35 -14.51
CA MET A 121 1.38 -11.77 -15.83
C MET A 121 2.89 -11.59 -16.08
N LEU A 122 3.61 -11.08 -15.08
CA LEU A 122 5.07 -10.90 -15.16
C LEU A 122 5.79 -12.23 -15.31
N LEU A 123 5.38 -13.27 -14.60
CA LEU A 123 5.93 -14.62 -14.78
C LEU A 123 5.77 -15.10 -16.23
N ARG A 124 4.56 -14.98 -16.80
CA ARG A 124 4.30 -15.40 -18.19
C ARG A 124 5.12 -14.60 -19.20
N ASP A 125 5.26 -13.29 -19.01
CA ASP A 125 6.07 -12.42 -19.87
C ASP A 125 7.56 -12.80 -19.86
N ASN A 126 8.02 -13.50 -18.82
CA ASN A 126 9.40 -13.93 -18.63
C ASN A 126 9.56 -15.47 -18.70
N GLY A 127 8.59 -16.17 -19.30
CA GLY A 127 8.71 -17.60 -19.62
C GLY A 127 8.51 -18.56 -18.45
N VAL A 128 8.08 -18.07 -17.27
CA VAL A 128 7.77 -18.92 -16.11
C VAL A 128 6.31 -19.36 -16.18
N SER A 129 6.11 -20.68 -16.23
CA SER A 129 4.77 -21.27 -16.30
C SER A 129 4.06 -21.25 -14.95
N GLU A 130 2.72 -21.27 -14.96
CA GLU A 130 1.93 -21.35 -13.72
C GLU A 130 2.19 -22.67 -12.99
N GLN A 131 2.49 -23.75 -13.72
CA GLN A 131 2.87 -25.05 -13.15
C GLN A 131 4.20 -24.98 -12.39
N GLU A 132 5.10 -24.06 -12.74
CA GLU A 132 6.36 -23.88 -12.03
C GLU A 132 6.17 -23.02 -10.77
N LEU A 133 5.53 -21.87 -10.93
CA LEU A 133 5.29 -20.90 -9.86
C LEU A 133 3.90 -20.29 -9.98
N PHE A 134 3.11 -20.46 -8.93
CA PHE A 134 1.74 -19.96 -8.84
C PHE A 134 1.54 -19.03 -7.65
N PHE A 135 0.82 -17.92 -7.85
CA PHE A 135 0.45 -17.02 -6.77
C PHE A 135 -0.98 -17.27 -6.30
N ARG A 136 -1.14 -17.52 -4.99
CA ARG A 136 -2.41 -17.76 -4.35
C ARG A 136 -2.66 -16.71 -3.28
N PHE A 137 -3.84 -16.11 -3.34
CA PHE A 137 -4.33 -15.32 -2.22
C PHE A 137 -5.05 -16.20 -1.21
N ALA A 138 -4.57 -16.21 0.03
CA ALA A 138 -5.09 -17.01 1.11
C ALA A 138 -6.16 -16.28 1.95
N TRP A 139 -6.49 -15.01 1.70
CA TRP A 139 -7.57 -14.25 2.38
C TRP A 139 -7.69 -14.53 3.88
N SER A 140 -6.68 -14.13 4.64
CA SER A 140 -6.66 -14.22 6.10
C SER A 140 -5.40 -13.56 6.64
N GLN A 141 -5.51 -12.91 7.80
CA GLN A 141 -4.39 -12.59 8.69
C GLN A 141 -4.37 -13.52 9.92
N ASP A 142 -5.22 -14.57 9.93
CA ASP A 142 -5.31 -15.52 11.03
C ASP A 142 -4.16 -16.53 10.96
N VAL A 143 -3.25 -16.43 11.93
CA VAL A 143 -2.09 -17.32 12.09
C VAL A 143 -2.51 -18.79 12.15
N LYS A 144 -3.68 -19.10 12.75
CA LYS A 144 -4.17 -20.49 12.84
C LYS A 144 -4.39 -21.11 11.48
N ARG A 145 -4.74 -20.30 10.47
CA ARG A 145 -4.93 -20.78 9.11
C ARG A 145 -3.63 -21.25 8.48
N ILE A 146 -2.52 -20.54 8.73
CA ILE A 146 -1.19 -20.96 8.25
C ILE A 146 -0.84 -22.34 8.83
N SER A 147 -1.02 -22.53 10.14
CA SER A 147 -0.80 -23.84 10.79
C SER A 147 -1.70 -24.95 10.24
N GLN A 148 -2.97 -24.65 9.93
CA GLN A 148 -3.90 -25.59 9.30
C GLN A 148 -3.47 -25.95 7.86
N GLU A 149 -3.00 -24.98 7.09
CA GLU A 149 -2.57 -25.21 5.70
C GLU A 149 -1.21 -25.95 5.63
N LEU A 150 -0.31 -25.74 6.60
CA LEU A 150 0.91 -26.54 6.80
C LEU A 150 0.60 -28.01 7.18
N SER A 151 -0.30 -28.22 8.14
CA SER A 151 -0.66 -29.56 8.62
C SER A 151 -1.47 -30.36 7.60
N SER A 152 -2.35 -29.71 6.83
CA SER A 152 -3.12 -30.36 5.75
C SER A 152 -2.32 -30.65 4.48
N GLY A 153 -1.09 -30.11 4.36
CA GLY A 153 -0.24 -30.27 3.18
C GLY A 153 -0.65 -29.40 1.99
N MET A 154 -1.45 -28.34 2.24
CA MET A 154 -1.73 -27.28 1.28
C MET A 154 -0.46 -26.43 1.05
N ILE A 155 0.25 -26.09 2.12
CA ILE A 155 1.61 -25.55 2.05
C ILE A 155 2.60 -26.73 2.10
N ARG A 156 3.54 -26.76 1.17
CA ARG A 156 4.51 -27.85 0.97
C ARG A 156 5.95 -27.34 0.95
N ASP A 157 6.90 -28.25 0.96
CA ASP A 157 8.32 -27.90 0.79
C ASP A 157 8.54 -27.13 -0.51
N GLY A 158 9.38 -26.10 -0.43
CA GLY A 158 9.64 -25.14 -1.49
C GLY A 158 8.63 -23.99 -1.59
N ASP A 159 7.46 -24.06 -0.94
CA ASP A 159 6.48 -22.98 -0.97
C ASP A 159 6.98 -21.72 -0.23
N ILE A 160 6.37 -20.59 -0.55
CA ILE A 160 6.69 -19.28 0.01
C ILE A 160 5.44 -18.73 0.68
N ILE A 161 5.56 -18.28 1.92
CA ILE A 161 4.53 -17.55 2.65
C ILE A 161 4.92 -16.07 2.64
N VAL A 162 4.03 -15.23 2.11
CA VAL A 162 4.12 -13.77 2.24
C VAL A 162 3.04 -13.34 3.20
N PHE A 163 3.43 -12.72 4.31
CA PHE A 163 2.51 -12.23 5.32
C PHE A 163 2.47 -10.71 5.32
N GLU A 164 1.38 -10.18 4.78
CA GLU A 164 1.02 -8.77 4.74
C GLU A 164 0.06 -8.47 5.90
N ASP A 165 0.49 -7.57 6.79
CA ASP A 165 -0.21 -7.25 8.04
C ASP A 165 -0.63 -5.77 8.10
N ALA A 166 -1.39 -5.34 7.09
CA ALA A 166 -2.06 -4.05 7.09
C ALA A 166 -3.33 -4.08 7.96
N GLY A 167 -3.93 -2.91 8.14
CA GLY A 167 -5.13 -2.72 8.94
C GLY A 167 -4.90 -2.25 10.38
N PRO A 168 -5.96 -2.23 11.20
CA PRO A 168 -5.92 -1.71 12.56
C PRO A 168 -5.22 -2.68 13.50
N HIS A 169 -4.18 -2.21 14.19
CA HIS A 169 -3.39 -2.98 15.17
C HIS A 169 -3.57 -2.48 16.61
N GLU A 170 -4.61 -1.67 16.85
CA GLU A 170 -4.92 -1.07 18.15
C GLU A 170 -3.71 -0.39 18.84
N ASP A 171 -2.74 0.08 18.05
CA ASP A 171 -1.46 0.63 18.54
C ASP A 171 -0.72 -0.29 19.52
N ASN A 172 -0.72 -1.60 19.26
CA ASN A 172 -0.06 -2.58 20.12
C ASN A 172 1.08 -3.32 19.40
N VAL A 173 2.30 -2.81 19.56
CA VAL A 173 3.52 -3.40 18.98
C VAL A 173 3.82 -4.80 19.52
N GLU A 174 3.52 -5.08 20.79
CA GLU A 174 3.78 -6.39 21.41
C GLU A 174 2.82 -7.45 20.87
N GLN A 175 1.54 -7.12 20.72
CA GLN A 175 0.57 -8.04 20.10
C GLN A 175 0.96 -8.36 18.66
N ARG A 176 1.46 -7.37 17.91
CA ARG A 176 1.96 -7.57 16.55
C ARG A 176 3.21 -8.44 16.54
N ARG A 177 4.15 -8.21 17.47
CA ARG A 177 5.35 -9.03 17.65
C ARG A 177 4.99 -10.49 17.94
N GLU A 178 4.12 -10.73 18.92
CA GLU A 178 3.64 -12.08 19.27
C GLU A 178 3.00 -12.79 18.07
N ARG A 179 2.22 -12.07 17.24
CA ARG A 179 1.62 -12.63 16.03
C ARG A 179 2.68 -13.13 15.06
N PHE A 180 3.71 -12.33 14.76
CA PHE A 180 4.78 -12.72 13.84
C PHE A 180 5.63 -13.87 14.38
N LEU A 181 5.98 -13.85 15.66
CA LEU A 181 6.68 -14.96 16.32
C LEU A 181 5.87 -16.25 16.28
N THR A 182 4.54 -16.17 16.45
CA THR A 182 3.65 -17.34 16.34
C THR A 182 3.64 -17.92 14.92
N ILE A 183 3.65 -17.07 13.89
CA ILE A 183 3.74 -17.53 12.49
C ILE A 183 5.09 -18.20 12.25
N GLU A 184 6.17 -17.57 12.69
CA GLU A 184 7.51 -18.10 12.56
C GLU A 184 7.66 -19.47 13.24
N GLU A 185 7.17 -19.60 14.47
CA GLU A 185 7.14 -20.86 15.22
C GLU A 185 6.29 -21.91 14.49
N ALA A 186 5.13 -21.55 13.95
CA ALA A 186 4.29 -22.47 13.17
C ALA A 186 5.02 -22.98 11.91
N VAL A 187 5.75 -22.12 11.21
CA VAL A 187 6.51 -22.52 10.01
C VAL A 187 7.70 -23.40 10.41
N LYS A 188 8.53 -22.97 11.36
CA LYS A 188 9.69 -23.74 11.85
C LYS A 188 9.29 -25.09 12.46
N GLY A 189 8.23 -25.10 13.25
CA GLY A 189 7.70 -26.29 13.92
C GLY A 189 7.01 -27.28 12.99
N SER A 190 6.69 -26.89 11.74
CA SER A 190 6.07 -27.79 10.77
C SER A 190 7.02 -28.85 10.21
N GLY A 191 8.34 -28.66 10.36
CA GLY A 191 9.37 -29.53 9.77
C GLY A 191 9.46 -29.45 8.24
N ARG A 192 8.83 -28.46 7.61
CA ARG A 192 8.83 -28.23 6.16
C ARG A 192 9.87 -27.18 5.77
N GLU A 193 10.41 -27.31 4.57
CA GLU A 193 11.29 -26.28 3.99
C GLU A 193 10.44 -25.21 3.29
N VAL A 194 9.97 -24.23 4.07
CA VAL A 194 9.10 -23.14 3.59
C VAL A 194 9.78 -21.81 3.86
N SER A 195 9.77 -20.91 2.87
CA SER A 195 10.25 -19.53 3.08
C SER A 195 9.14 -18.69 3.71
N LEU A 196 9.48 -17.91 4.74
CA LEU A 196 8.59 -16.91 5.33
C LEU A 196 9.11 -15.50 5.03
N ILE A 197 8.23 -14.67 4.47
CA ILE A 197 8.46 -13.27 4.14
C ILE A 197 7.47 -12.43 4.94
N LEU A 198 7.97 -11.54 5.79
CA LEU A 198 7.18 -10.50 6.43
C LEU A 198 7.30 -9.21 5.61
N THR A 199 6.22 -8.43 5.53
CA THR A 199 6.24 -7.14 4.83
C THR A 199 6.20 -5.98 5.81
N THR A 200 6.99 -4.94 5.56
CA THR A 200 6.70 -3.62 6.13
C THR A 200 5.47 -3.04 5.44
N MET A 201 4.79 -2.11 6.10
CA MET A 201 3.57 -1.48 5.58
C MET A 201 3.75 0.03 5.45
N PHE A 202 3.03 0.62 4.51
CA PHE A 202 3.05 2.04 4.19
C PHE A 202 1.69 2.67 4.46
N ASP A 203 1.70 3.96 4.77
CA ASP A 203 0.52 4.79 4.87
C ASP A 203 0.86 6.25 4.56
N TYR A 204 -0.09 6.99 3.99
CA TYR A 204 0.11 8.38 3.59
C TYR A 204 -1.10 9.24 3.90
N TRP A 205 -0.87 10.49 4.26
CA TRP A 205 -1.97 11.40 4.52
C TRP A 205 -2.75 11.74 3.22
N PRO A 206 -4.09 11.77 3.25
CA PRO A 206 -4.95 11.55 4.41
C PRO A 206 -5.28 10.07 4.64
N THR A 207 -5.02 9.58 5.86
CA THR A 207 -5.54 8.30 6.34
C THR A 207 -6.91 8.51 6.99
N PRO A 208 -7.89 7.58 6.84
CA PRO A 208 -9.18 7.72 7.50
C PRO A 208 -9.00 7.66 9.03
N PRO A 209 -9.75 8.44 9.83
CA PRO A 209 -9.53 8.51 11.29
C PRO A 209 -9.70 7.19 12.06
N TYR A 210 -10.27 6.16 11.43
CA TYR A 210 -10.45 4.84 12.02
C TYR A 210 -9.36 3.84 11.61
N TYR A 211 -8.53 4.18 10.63
CA TYR A 211 -7.28 3.48 10.35
C TYR A 211 -6.19 4.14 11.20
N ASN A 212 -5.97 3.58 12.39
CA ASN A 212 -4.82 3.93 13.20
C ASN A 212 -3.61 3.13 12.70
N SER A 213 -3.24 3.44 11.46
CA SER A 213 -2.32 2.65 10.64
C SER A 213 -1.03 3.40 10.40
N GLU A 214 -0.65 4.30 11.30
CA GLU A 214 0.60 5.07 11.21
C GLU A 214 1.80 4.12 11.44
N TYR A 215 2.21 3.39 10.40
CA TYR A 215 3.16 2.30 10.53
C TYR A 215 4.57 2.77 10.90
N ASP A 216 4.86 4.04 10.63
CA ASP A 216 6.10 4.74 10.96
C ASP A 216 5.96 5.71 12.15
N ALA A 217 4.78 5.82 12.76
CA ALA A 217 4.65 6.58 14.00
C ALA A 217 5.15 5.78 15.21
N LEU A 218 5.69 6.51 16.19
CA LEU A 218 6.08 5.92 17.47
C LEU A 218 4.82 5.56 18.28
N ILE A 219 4.77 4.31 18.74
CA ILE A 219 3.61 3.75 19.41
C ILE A 219 3.81 3.70 20.92
N GLY A 220 2.99 4.47 21.65
CA GLY A 220 2.94 4.47 23.11
C GLY A 220 4.30 4.67 23.78
N ASP A 221 4.50 4.02 24.94
CA ASP A 221 5.75 4.07 25.70
C ASP A 221 6.84 3.15 25.13
N SER A 222 6.52 2.32 24.13
CA SER A 222 7.49 1.41 23.51
C SER A 222 8.62 2.16 22.79
N GLY A 223 8.33 3.37 22.29
CA GLY A 223 9.26 4.12 21.46
C GLY A 223 9.62 3.43 20.14
N MET A 224 8.80 2.47 19.71
CA MET A 224 8.97 1.72 18.47
C MET A 224 7.86 2.03 17.47
N THR A 225 8.16 1.87 16.18
CA THR A 225 7.16 1.85 15.12
C THR A 225 6.69 0.43 14.83
N MET A 226 5.54 0.30 14.17
CA MET A 226 5.04 -1.00 13.73
C MET A 226 5.95 -1.69 12.71
N ASN A 227 6.55 -0.92 11.80
CA ASN A 227 7.54 -1.44 10.85
C ASN A 227 8.84 -1.89 11.53
N GLN A 228 9.24 -1.22 12.61
CA GLN A 228 10.44 -1.60 13.36
C GLN A 228 10.30 -3.00 13.99
N VAL A 229 9.10 -3.39 14.42
CA VAL A 229 8.83 -4.76 14.91
C VAL A 229 9.14 -5.81 13.85
N VAL A 230 8.73 -5.57 12.59
CA VAL A 230 9.00 -6.48 11.46
C VAL A 230 10.51 -6.60 11.22
N LEU A 231 11.22 -5.47 11.21
CA LEU A 231 12.66 -5.43 10.98
C LEU A 231 13.45 -6.13 12.10
N GLU A 232 13.04 -5.97 13.35
CA GLU A 232 13.71 -6.64 14.48
C GLU A 232 13.53 -8.15 14.47
N ILE A 233 12.33 -8.66 14.17
CA ILE A 233 12.07 -10.10 14.10
C ILE A 233 12.91 -10.75 13.01
N ALA A 234 13.13 -10.05 11.91
CA ALA A 234 13.93 -10.54 10.79
C ALA A 234 15.43 -10.23 10.89
N ALA A 235 15.91 -9.64 11.99
CA ALA A 235 17.29 -9.18 12.11
C ALA A 235 18.32 -10.31 11.94
N ASP A 236 17.96 -11.54 12.33
CA ASP A 236 18.80 -12.73 12.21
C ASP A 236 18.70 -13.39 10.81
N GLY A 237 17.99 -12.76 9.86
CA GLY A 237 17.86 -13.20 8.47
C GLY A 237 16.72 -14.20 8.20
N TYR A 238 16.01 -14.66 9.22
CA TYR A 238 14.78 -15.43 9.07
C TYR A 238 13.74 -15.01 10.14
N PRO A 239 12.49 -14.69 9.75
CA PRO A 239 11.99 -14.59 8.38
C PRO A 239 12.69 -13.48 7.57
N SER A 240 12.57 -13.51 6.25
CA SER A 240 13.09 -12.42 5.41
C SER A 240 12.08 -11.25 5.37
N VAL A 241 12.57 -10.03 5.10
CA VAL A 241 11.73 -8.83 5.01
C VAL A 241 11.64 -8.33 3.59
N LEU A 242 10.42 -8.13 3.14
CA LEU A 242 10.10 -7.36 1.95
C LEU A 242 9.70 -5.95 2.37
N ASP A 243 10.62 -4.99 2.18
CA ASP A 243 10.44 -3.62 2.66
C ASP A 243 9.58 -2.78 1.69
N TRP A 244 8.29 -3.10 1.64
CA TRP A 244 7.31 -2.38 0.84
C TRP A 244 7.15 -0.92 1.26
N ASN A 245 7.38 -0.58 2.53
CA ASN A 245 7.32 0.80 2.99
C ASN A 245 8.34 1.68 2.25
N LYS A 246 9.63 1.29 2.31
CA LYS A 246 10.70 2.02 1.65
C LYS A 246 10.51 2.13 0.14
N GLN A 247 10.08 1.05 -0.51
CA GLN A 247 9.81 1.07 -1.95
C GLN A 247 8.63 1.98 -2.27
N MET A 248 7.63 2.02 -1.40
CA MET A 248 6.47 2.86 -1.62
C MET A 248 6.80 4.35 -1.47
N ASP A 249 7.66 4.70 -0.50
CA ASP A 249 8.18 6.06 -0.35
C ASP A 249 8.96 6.52 -1.58
N GLN A 250 9.85 5.67 -2.09
CA GLN A 250 10.61 5.95 -3.30
C GLN A 250 9.70 6.20 -4.50
N ALA A 251 8.66 5.39 -4.67
CA ALA A 251 7.73 5.53 -5.78
C ALA A 251 6.80 6.74 -5.63
N VAL A 252 6.33 7.07 -4.42
CA VAL A 252 5.54 8.29 -4.18
C VAL A 252 6.34 9.53 -4.60
N GLU A 253 7.61 9.62 -4.18
CA GLU A 253 8.45 10.76 -4.54
C GLU A 253 8.78 10.77 -6.05
N ALA A 254 9.15 9.63 -6.63
CA ALA A 254 9.49 9.55 -8.05
C ALA A 254 8.31 9.88 -8.97
N LEU A 255 7.10 9.42 -8.62
CA LEU A 255 5.90 9.63 -9.44
C LEU A 255 5.31 11.04 -9.35
N ARG A 256 5.71 11.83 -8.35
CA ARG A 256 5.32 13.23 -8.21
C ARG A 256 5.65 14.06 -9.46
N LEU A 257 6.80 13.82 -10.08
CA LEU A 257 7.21 14.48 -11.34
C LEU A 257 6.26 14.18 -12.50
N PHE A 258 5.63 13.01 -12.46
CA PHE A 258 4.62 12.59 -13.42
C PHE A 258 3.22 12.90 -12.94
N GLY A 259 2.99 13.68 -11.88
CA GLY A 259 1.65 14.03 -11.38
C GLY A 259 0.72 12.83 -11.19
N VAL A 260 1.28 11.69 -10.80
CA VAL A 260 0.59 10.43 -10.54
C VAL A 260 0.98 9.99 -9.13
N SER A 261 0.07 9.32 -8.44
CA SER A 261 0.36 8.65 -7.16
C SER A 261 0.21 7.14 -7.35
N PRO A 262 1.04 6.31 -6.67
CA PRO A 262 0.82 4.87 -6.60
C PRO A 262 -0.23 4.47 -5.56
N MET A 263 -0.73 5.44 -4.77
CA MET A 263 -1.71 5.25 -3.71
C MET A 263 -3.11 5.72 -4.12
N HIS A 264 -4.13 5.15 -3.48
CA HIS A 264 -5.46 5.74 -3.46
C HIS A 264 -5.50 6.99 -2.57
N ARG A 265 -6.55 7.80 -2.75
CA ARG A 265 -6.79 9.00 -1.92
C ARG A 265 -7.06 8.70 -0.45
N ASP A 266 -7.33 7.44 -0.13
CA ASP A 266 -7.56 7.00 1.24
C ASP A 266 -6.24 6.77 1.97
N GLY A 267 -5.09 6.93 1.31
CA GLY A 267 -3.80 6.94 1.98
C GLY A 267 -3.30 5.57 2.44
N VAL A 268 -4.15 4.54 2.43
CA VAL A 268 -3.85 3.21 2.98
C VAL A 268 -3.74 2.17 1.89
N HIS A 269 -4.53 2.28 0.81
CA HIS A 269 -4.53 1.27 -0.23
C HIS A 269 -3.66 1.67 -1.44
N PRO A 270 -2.82 0.77 -1.96
CA PRO A 270 -2.19 0.98 -3.26
C PRO A 270 -3.25 0.95 -4.36
N ASN A 271 -3.06 1.80 -5.37
CA ASN A 271 -3.81 1.68 -6.61
C ASN A 271 -3.08 0.72 -7.57
N ILE A 272 -3.54 0.61 -8.82
CA ILE A 272 -2.95 -0.30 -9.81
C ILE A 272 -1.45 -0.08 -10.08
N PHE A 273 -0.90 1.13 -9.87
CA PHE A 273 0.53 1.41 -9.97
C PHE A 273 1.28 0.90 -8.74
N GLY A 274 0.72 1.13 -7.54
CA GLY A 274 1.23 0.53 -6.32
C GLY A 274 1.26 -1.00 -6.44
N ASN A 275 0.15 -1.64 -6.85
CA ASN A 275 0.11 -3.09 -7.06
C ASN A 275 1.20 -3.59 -8.03
N PHE A 276 1.47 -2.84 -9.11
CA PHE A 276 2.53 -3.20 -10.05
C PHE A 276 3.92 -3.14 -9.40
N LEU A 277 4.19 -2.11 -8.59
CA LEU A 277 5.42 -2.03 -7.81
C LEU A 277 5.54 -3.21 -6.85
N LEU A 278 4.51 -3.46 -6.03
CA LEU A 278 4.54 -4.50 -5.00
C LEU A 278 4.74 -5.89 -5.62
N ALA A 279 4.13 -6.16 -6.78
CA ALA A 279 4.32 -7.40 -7.52
C ALA A 279 5.75 -7.55 -8.06
N THR A 280 6.31 -6.48 -8.64
CA THR A 280 7.70 -6.49 -9.17
C THR A 280 8.70 -6.69 -8.03
N SER A 281 8.51 -5.97 -6.94
CA SER A 281 9.31 -6.08 -5.72
C SER A 281 9.28 -7.50 -5.13
N LEU A 282 8.09 -8.08 -5.01
CA LEU A 282 7.94 -9.44 -4.51
C LEU A 282 8.68 -10.45 -5.39
N LEU A 283 8.57 -10.33 -6.72
CA LEU A 283 9.28 -11.20 -7.66
C LEU A 283 10.80 -11.06 -7.56
N ASN A 284 11.31 -9.83 -7.46
CA ASN A 284 12.73 -9.57 -7.22
C ASN A 284 13.21 -10.21 -5.91
N HIS A 285 12.44 -10.02 -4.82
CA HIS A 285 12.76 -10.56 -3.49
C HIS A 285 12.84 -12.08 -3.46
N ILE A 286 11.97 -12.77 -4.19
CA ILE A 286 11.99 -14.24 -4.30
C ILE A 286 12.98 -14.75 -5.38
N GLY A 287 13.83 -13.87 -5.91
CA GLY A 287 14.90 -14.20 -6.85
C GLY A 287 14.42 -14.54 -8.26
N ILE A 288 13.25 -14.04 -8.68
CA ILE A 288 12.75 -14.23 -10.04
C ILE A 288 13.15 -13.01 -10.89
N PRO A 289 14.05 -13.18 -11.87
CA PRO A 289 14.46 -12.08 -12.73
C PRO A 289 13.31 -11.71 -13.67
N ILE A 290 12.84 -10.47 -13.55
CA ILE A 290 11.87 -9.89 -14.47
C ILE A 290 12.62 -8.90 -15.35
N SER A 291 12.44 -9.02 -16.67
CA SER A 291 13.02 -8.11 -17.67
C SER A 291 11.96 -7.60 -18.66
N ASN A 292 10.81 -8.27 -18.70
CA ASN A 292 9.69 -7.96 -19.57
C ASN A 292 8.40 -7.77 -18.76
N TYR A 293 7.59 -6.79 -19.14
CA TYR A 293 6.28 -6.49 -18.54
C TYR A 293 5.28 -6.02 -19.61
N GLU A 294 5.39 -6.55 -20.83
CA GLU A 294 4.56 -6.19 -21.97
C GLU A 294 3.08 -6.45 -21.72
N SER A 295 2.69 -7.60 -21.17
CA SER A 295 1.28 -7.89 -20.87
C SER A 295 0.71 -6.88 -19.88
N VAL A 296 1.51 -6.46 -18.89
CA VAL A 296 1.11 -5.41 -17.93
C VAL A 296 0.87 -4.09 -18.65
N LYS A 297 1.81 -3.65 -19.51
CA LYS A 297 1.64 -2.43 -20.33
C LYS A 297 0.36 -2.49 -21.17
N GLN A 298 0.07 -3.64 -21.78
CA GLN A 298 -1.13 -3.82 -22.60
C GLN A 298 -2.42 -3.71 -21.77
N GLU A 299 -2.45 -4.22 -20.54
CA GLU A 299 -3.59 -4.01 -19.63
C GLU A 299 -3.77 -2.53 -19.25
N PHE A 300 -2.68 -1.80 -19.00
CA PHE A 300 -2.78 -0.36 -18.76
C PHE A 300 -3.30 0.42 -19.98
N LYS A 301 -2.95 0.00 -21.20
CA LYS A 301 -3.45 0.60 -22.45
C LYS A 301 -4.95 0.35 -22.69
N LYS A 302 -5.53 -0.69 -22.08
CA LYS A 302 -6.97 -1.00 -22.15
C LYS A 302 -7.81 -0.15 -21.18
N LEU A 303 -7.20 0.63 -20.29
CA LEU A 303 -7.93 1.43 -19.32
C LEU A 303 -8.78 2.49 -20.01
N THR A 304 -10.02 2.61 -19.56
CA THR A 304 -11.00 3.55 -20.09
C THR A 304 -11.03 4.83 -19.25
N PRO A 305 -11.63 5.93 -19.74
CA PRO A 305 -11.90 7.10 -18.89
C PRO A 305 -12.64 6.76 -17.59
N ALA A 306 -13.54 5.75 -17.61
CA ALA A 306 -14.22 5.28 -16.40
C ALA A 306 -13.23 4.64 -15.41
N SER A 307 -12.27 3.84 -15.89
CA SER A 307 -11.19 3.29 -15.06
C SER A 307 -10.37 4.41 -14.42
N TYR A 308 -9.99 5.43 -15.21
CA TYR A 308 -9.24 6.59 -14.69
C TYR A 308 -10.03 7.43 -13.69
N SER A 309 -11.35 7.52 -13.83
CA SER A 309 -12.19 8.21 -12.85
C SER A 309 -12.18 7.51 -11.48
N GLN A 310 -12.07 6.17 -11.45
CA GLN A 310 -11.93 5.41 -10.21
C GLN A 310 -10.55 5.60 -9.57
N LEU A 311 -9.51 5.68 -10.41
CA LEU A 311 -8.14 6.04 -10.00
C LEU A 311 -8.00 7.54 -9.64
N GLN A 312 -9.09 8.31 -9.83
CA GLN A 312 -9.20 9.73 -9.51
C GLN A 312 -8.19 10.61 -10.24
N TRP A 313 -7.83 10.20 -11.45
CA TRP A 313 -7.04 11.03 -12.33
C TRP A 313 -7.95 11.91 -13.16
N ALA A 314 -7.63 13.20 -13.20
CA ALA A 314 -8.37 14.15 -14.02
C ALA A 314 -8.35 13.76 -15.51
N ARG A 315 -7.31 13.05 -15.98
CA ARG A 315 -7.10 12.68 -17.39
C ARG A 315 -6.32 11.37 -17.55
N PRO A 316 -6.60 10.58 -18.60
CA PRO A 316 -5.71 9.51 -19.05
C PRO A 316 -4.27 10.02 -19.25
N LEU A 317 -3.29 9.17 -18.96
CA LEU A 317 -1.89 9.46 -19.30
C LEU A 317 -1.70 9.29 -20.81
N SER A 318 -0.86 10.13 -21.41
CA SER A 318 -0.34 9.81 -22.74
C SER A 318 0.51 8.54 -22.67
N GLU A 319 0.57 7.80 -23.77
CA GLU A 319 1.34 6.55 -23.86
C GLU A 319 2.79 6.71 -23.38
N ALA A 320 3.49 7.74 -23.87
CA ALA A 320 4.86 8.03 -23.46
C ALA A 320 5.00 8.38 -21.96
N ARG A 321 3.97 8.95 -21.32
CA ARG A 321 3.98 9.22 -19.87
C ARG A 321 3.69 7.94 -19.08
N LEU A 322 2.75 7.12 -19.54
CA LEU A 322 2.46 5.82 -18.96
C LEU A 322 3.72 4.92 -18.98
N GLU A 323 4.42 4.85 -20.11
CA GLU A 323 5.65 4.05 -20.24
C GLU A 323 6.72 4.50 -19.26
N ARG A 324 6.94 5.82 -19.10
CA ARG A 324 7.90 6.33 -18.10
C ARG A 324 7.49 5.99 -16.67
N VAL A 325 6.21 6.12 -16.33
CA VAL A 325 5.70 5.77 -15.00
C VAL A 325 5.94 4.28 -14.70
N LEU A 326 5.60 3.39 -15.65
CA LEU A 326 5.80 1.95 -15.47
C LEU A 326 7.28 1.60 -15.41
N GLN A 327 8.12 2.19 -16.26
CA GLN A 327 9.57 1.96 -16.21
C GLN A 327 10.17 2.39 -14.86
N THR A 328 9.80 3.57 -14.34
CA THR A 328 10.25 4.03 -13.03
C THR A 328 9.85 3.08 -11.91
N LEU A 329 8.61 2.61 -11.88
CA LEU A 329 8.16 1.66 -10.86
C LEU A 329 8.86 0.31 -10.98
N PHE A 330 9.08 -0.14 -12.20
CA PHE A 330 9.81 -1.38 -12.47
C PHE A 330 11.25 -1.32 -11.97
N GLU A 331 11.94 -0.20 -12.19
CA GLU A 331 13.29 0.03 -11.68
C GLU A 331 13.33 0.05 -10.15
N ILE A 332 12.37 0.72 -9.50
CA ILE A 332 12.28 0.75 -8.04
C ILE A 332 12.03 -0.67 -7.50
N GLY A 333 11.08 -1.40 -8.07
CA GLY A 333 10.75 -2.77 -7.65
C GLY A 333 11.93 -3.74 -7.79
N ASN A 334 12.78 -3.56 -8.79
CA ASN A 334 13.97 -4.40 -9.03
C ASN A 334 15.25 -3.89 -8.32
N SER A 335 15.18 -2.80 -7.57
CA SER A 335 16.35 -2.23 -6.87
C SER A 335 16.53 -2.72 -5.43
N GLY A 336 15.65 -3.62 -4.98
CA GLY A 336 15.58 -4.15 -3.62
C GLY A 336 16.70 -5.11 -3.25
#